data_AF-A0AA43RS71-F1
#
_entry.id   AF-A0AA43RS71-F1
#
_cell.length_a   1.000
_cell.length_b   1.000
_cell.length_c   1.000
_cell.angle_alpha   90.00
_cell.angle_beta   90.00
_cell.angle_gamma   90.00
#
_symmetry.space_group_name_H-M   'P 1'
#
loop_
_entity.id
_entity.type
_entity.pdbx_description
1 polymer ?
#
loop_
_entity_poly.entity_id
_entity_poly.type
_entity_poly.pdbx_seq_one_letter_code
_entity_poly.pdbx_strand_id
1 'polypeptide(L)'
;EEVSRIKSVLEEDSTLSLQNKAICLLALYTGMRSGDICSLTFRSIDWESDLIRIKQQKTGAALVLPLRAVVGNAIFDYITKERPKSSADTIFLTINAPYRRLHSSNLNAICIAVMNKAGIRQNPGDRKGMHLFRHYLATSLLSYGVERPIISSTLGHQSPVSLAPYLSADFVHLKECALSIDRFPVRKEVFQL
;
A
#
# COMPACT_ATOMS: atom_id res chain seq x y z
N GLU A 1 6.03 9.73 10.07
CA GLU A 1 6.83 8.98 11.07
C GLU A 1 6.73 7.46 10.87
N GLU A 2 5.53 6.85 10.92
CA GLU A 2 5.36 5.38 10.77
C GLU A 2 5.86 4.82 9.44
N VAL A 3 5.53 5.46 8.32
CA VAL A 3 5.98 5.01 7.00
C VAL A 3 7.49 5.08 6.84
N SER A 4 8.16 6.06 7.45
CA SER A 4 9.62 6.14 7.44
C SER A 4 10.23 4.93 8.15
N ARG A 5 9.65 4.51 9.28
CA ARG A 5 10.07 3.30 10.00
C ARG A 5 9.84 2.04 9.17
N ILE A 6 8.70 1.92 8.47
CA ILE A 6 8.45 0.81 7.55
C ILE A 6 9.48 0.78 6.42
N LYS A 7 9.79 1.93 5.81
CA LYS A 7 10.79 2.02 4.74
C LYS A 7 12.18 1.60 5.21
N SER A 8 12.63 2.09 6.37
CA SER A 8 13.91 1.68 6.98
C SER A 8 13.94 0.16 7.20
N VAL A 9 12.89 -0.44 7.78
CA VAL A 9 12.80 -1.90 7.92
C VAL A 9 12.88 -2.62 6.58
N LEU A 10 12.15 -2.16 5.55
CA LEU A 10 12.18 -2.77 4.24
C LEU A 10 13.56 -2.62 3.55
N GLU A 11 14.30 -1.56 3.84
CA GLU A 11 15.60 -1.28 3.23
C GLU A 11 16.74 -2.01 3.95
N GLU A 12 16.76 -1.98 5.28
CA GLU A 12 17.93 -2.30 6.12
C GLU A 12 17.82 -3.67 6.82
N ASP A 13 16.62 -4.22 7.01
CA ASP A 13 16.44 -5.50 7.73
C ASP A 13 16.79 -6.70 6.84
N SER A 14 17.99 -7.24 7.02
CA SER A 14 18.50 -8.40 6.30
C SER A 14 17.78 -9.72 6.62
N THR A 15 16.96 -9.76 7.67
CA THR A 15 16.19 -10.97 8.03
C THR A 15 14.85 -11.04 7.31
N LEU A 16 14.42 -9.97 6.64
CA LEU A 16 13.24 -10.01 5.78
C LEU A 16 13.57 -10.76 4.48
N SER A 17 12.68 -11.66 4.11
CA SER A 17 12.77 -12.30 2.79
C SER A 17 12.55 -11.27 1.68
N LEU A 18 13.19 -11.51 0.53
CA LEU A 18 13.04 -10.70 -0.67
C LEU A 18 11.58 -10.72 -1.15
N GLN A 19 10.87 -11.84 -0.98
CA GLN A 19 9.43 -11.90 -1.23
C GLN A 19 8.66 -10.87 -0.39
N ASN A 20 8.90 -10.85 0.92
CA ASN A 20 8.18 -9.96 1.83
C ASN A 20 8.49 -8.50 1.52
N LYS A 21 9.77 -8.19 1.26
CA LYS A 21 10.23 -6.86 0.86
C LYS A 21 9.53 -6.39 -0.42
N ALA A 22 9.52 -7.23 -1.46
CA ALA A 22 8.88 -6.91 -2.74
C ALA A 22 7.36 -6.69 -2.59
N ILE A 23 6.66 -7.55 -1.86
CA ILE A 23 5.22 -7.44 -1.62
C ILE A 23 4.88 -6.14 -0.88
N CYS A 24 5.61 -5.83 0.20
CA CYS A 24 5.35 -4.63 0.99
C CYS A 24 5.72 -3.35 0.25
N LEU A 25 6.82 -3.30 -0.50
CA LEU A 25 7.18 -2.14 -1.34
C LEU A 25 6.15 -1.92 -2.44
N LEU A 26 5.72 -3.00 -3.12
CA LEU A 26 4.67 -2.92 -4.12
C LEU A 26 3.40 -2.34 -3.50
N ALA A 27 2.92 -2.89 -2.38
CA ALA A 27 1.73 -2.39 -1.71
C ALA A 27 1.86 -0.93 -1.24
N LEU A 28 3.01 -0.57 -0.66
CA LEU A 28 3.28 0.77 -0.14
C LEU A 28 3.22 1.84 -1.23
N TYR A 29 3.78 1.56 -2.41
CA TYR A 29 3.88 2.54 -3.48
C TYR A 29 2.73 2.53 -4.48
N THR A 30 1.97 1.43 -4.57
CA THR A 30 0.86 1.29 -5.53
C THR A 30 -0.51 1.25 -4.90
N GLY A 31 -0.61 0.93 -3.60
CA GLY A 31 -1.90 0.74 -2.92
C GLY A 31 -2.76 -0.38 -3.52
N MET A 32 -2.15 -1.28 -4.30
CA MET A 32 -2.84 -2.43 -4.91
C MET A 32 -3.49 -3.32 -3.86
N ARG A 33 -4.62 -3.95 -4.22
CA ARG A 33 -5.30 -4.87 -3.32
C ARG A 33 -4.50 -6.16 -3.20
N SER A 34 -4.59 -6.83 -2.06
CA SER A 34 -3.89 -8.10 -1.80
C SER A 34 -4.21 -9.17 -2.86
N GLY A 35 -5.47 -9.31 -3.28
CA GLY A 35 -5.85 -10.24 -4.36
C GLY A 35 -5.19 -9.94 -5.70
N ASP A 36 -5.05 -8.65 -6.04
CA ASP A 36 -4.38 -8.21 -7.27
C ASP A 36 -2.87 -8.48 -7.20
N ILE A 37 -2.23 -8.21 -6.05
CA ILE A 37 -0.81 -8.55 -5.81
C ILE A 37 -0.58 -10.06 -5.88
N CYS A 38 -1.43 -10.85 -5.23
CA CYS A 38 -1.35 -12.31 -5.27
C CYS A 38 -1.42 -12.84 -6.71
N SER A 39 -2.24 -12.24 -7.57
CA SER A 39 -2.46 -12.70 -8.95
C SER A 39 -1.56 -12.05 -9.99
N LEU A 40 -0.61 -11.21 -9.57
CA LEU A 40 0.35 -10.58 -10.46
C LEU A 40 1.16 -11.64 -11.19
N THR A 41 1.19 -11.57 -12.53
CA THR A 41 1.95 -12.49 -13.38
C THR A 41 3.15 -11.79 -14.00
N PHE A 42 4.08 -12.55 -14.58
CA PHE A 42 5.23 -11.97 -15.28
C PHE A 42 4.80 -11.01 -16.40
N ARG A 43 3.71 -11.34 -17.10
CA ARG A 43 3.13 -10.49 -18.16
C ARG A 43 2.48 -9.21 -17.65
N SER A 44 2.21 -9.12 -16.35
CA SER A 44 1.70 -7.89 -15.74
C SER A 44 2.77 -6.79 -15.63
N ILE A 45 4.05 -7.13 -15.77
CA ILE A 45 5.15 -6.18 -15.65
C ILE A 45 5.74 -5.87 -17.03
N ASP A 46 5.63 -4.61 -17.42
CA ASP A 46 6.19 -4.02 -18.62
C ASP A 46 7.48 -3.29 -18.21
N TRP A 47 8.59 -4.02 -18.25
CA TRP A 47 9.90 -3.53 -17.80
C TRP A 47 10.48 -2.45 -18.72
N GLU A 48 10.09 -2.42 -19.99
CA GLU A 48 10.57 -1.43 -20.95
C GLU A 48 9.89 -0.07 -20.74
N SER A 49 8.59 -0.09 -20.40
CA SER A 49 7.82 1.14 -20.19
C SER A 49 7.72 1.56 -18.71
N ASP A 50 8.33 0.81 -17.79
CA ASP A 50 8.17 0.96 -16.34
C ASP A 50 6.69 0.96 -15.90
N LEU A 51 5.91 -0.03 -16.34
CA LEU A 51 4.48 -0.13 -16.03
C LEU A 51 4.07 -1.48 -15.43
N ILE A 52 3.08 -1.43 -14.54
CA ILE A 52 2.33 -2.59 -14.06
C ILE A 52 0.93 -2.52 -14.70
N ARG A 53 0.55 -3.57 -15.42
CA ARG A 53 -0.74 -3.69 -16.12
C ARG A 53 -1.49 -4.90 -15.59
N ILE A 54 -2.66 -4.69 -15.02
CA ILE A 54 -3.50 -5.76 -14.49
C ILE A 54 -4.97 -5.57 -14.86
N LYS A 55 -5.72 -6.67 -14.78
CA LYS A 55 -7.18 -6.65 -14.65
C LYS A 55 -7.52 -6.92 -13.19
N GLN A 56 -8.13 -5.96 -12.52
CA GLN A 56 -8.41 -6.06 -11.08
C GLN A 56 -9.41 -7.19 -10.80
N GLN A 57 -9.14 -8.00 -9.78
CA GLN A 57 -10.00 -9.12 -9.41
C GLN A 57 -11.37 -8.66 -8.91
N LYS A 58 -11.39 -7.61 -8.08
CA LYS A 58 -12.62 -7.15 -7.42
C LYS A 58 -13.61 -6.49 -8.38
N THR A 59 -13.10 -5.69 -9.32
CA THR A 59 -13.92 -4.81 -10.18
C THR A 59 -13.96 -5.28 -11.63
N GLY A 60 -13.04 -6.16 -12.04
CA GLY A 60 -12.85 -6.55 -13.45
C GLY A 60 -12.27 -5.44 -14.33
N ALA A 61 -11.98 -4.26 -13.79
CA ALA A 61 -11.46 -3.12 -14.53
C ALA A 61 -9.96 -3.28 -14.83
N ALA A 62 -9.51 -2.75 -15.97
CA ALA A 62 -8.09 -2.59 -16.24
C ALA A 62 -7.50 -1.53 -15.30
N LEU A 63 -6.28 -1.78 -14.81
CA LEU A 63 -5.52 -0.82 -14.02
C LEU A 63 -4.08 -0.82 -14.53
N VAL A 64 -3.57 0.38 -14.80
CA VAL A 64 -2.19 0.63 -15.20
C VAL A 64 -1.55 1.53 -14.16
N LEU A 65 -0.40 1.12 -13.61
CA LEU A 65 0.33 1.85 -12.57
C LEU A 65 1.80 1.98 -12.96
N PRO A 66 2.47 3.06 -12.57
CA PRO A 66 3.92 3.18 -12.75
C PRO A 66 4.67 2.16 -11.88
N LEU A 67 5.65 1.50 -12.48
CA LEU A 67 6.61 0.65 -11.79
C LEU A 67 7.79 1.51 -11.33
N ARG A 68 7.79 1.93 -10.07
CA ARG A 68 8.96 2.62 -9.52
C ARG A 68 10.15 1.66 -9.48
N ALA A 69 11.35 2.16 -9.80
CA ALA A 69 12.58 1.38 -9.77
C ALA A 69 12.79 0.62 -8.45
N VAL A 70 12.49 1.22 -7.29
CA VAL A 70 12.59 0.55 -5.98
C VAL A 70 11.69 -0.68 -5.86
N VAL A 71 10.52 -0.65 -6.50
CA VAL A 71 9.58 -1.79 -6.54
C VAL A 71 10.04 -2.82 -7.58
N GLY A 72 10.40 -2.37 -8.78
CA GLY A 72 10.91 -3.23 -9.85
C GLY A 72 12.13 -4.02 -9.41
N ASN A 73 13.11 -3.36 -8.81
CA ASN A 73 14.33 -3.99 -8.29
C ASN A 73 14.03 -5.03 -7.21
N ALA A 74 13.12 -4.73 -6.27
CA ALA A 74 12.74 -5.69 -5.24
C ALA A 74 12.03 -6.93 -5.82
N ILE A 75 11.16 -6.73 -6.81
CA ILE A 75 10.50 -7.84 -7.52
C ILE A 75 11.55 -8.67 -8.28
N PHE A 76 12.48 -8.02 -8.98
CA PHE A 76 13.54 -8.68 -9.72
C PHE A 76 14.46 -9.50 -8.80
N ASP A 77 14.87 -8.93 -7.68
CA ASP A 77 15.67 -9.61 -6.65
C ASP A 77 14.96 -10.85 -6.13
N TYR A 78 13.68 -10.76 -5.79
CA TYR A 78 12.90 -11.92 -5.40
C TYR A 78 12.85 -12.99 -6.51
N ILE A 79 12.51 -12.60 -7.74
CA ILE A 79 12.39 -13.54 -8.88
C ILE A 79 13.69 -14.29 -9.13
N THR A 80 14.83 -13.59 -9.04
CA THR A 80 16.14 -14.14 -9.43
C THR A 80 16.87 -14.85 -8.30
N LYS A 81 16.66 -14.45 -7.04
CA LYS A 81 17.45 -14.92 -5.91
C LYS A 81 16.68 -15.83 -4.93
N GLU A 82 15.36 -15.70 -4.82
CA GLU A 82 14.57 -16.39 -3.77
C GLU A 82 13.39 -17.21 -4.32
N ARG A 83 12.78 -16.80 -5.43
CA ARG A 83 11.58 -17.46 -5.98
C ARG A 83 11.89 -18.93 -6.36
N PRO A 84 11.13 -19.91 -5.82
CA PRO A 84 11.31 -21.31 -6.20
C PRO A 84 11.10 -21.54 -7.71
N LYS A 85 11.86 -22.48 -8.29
CA LYS A 85 11.66 -22.93 -9.67
C LYS A 85 10.28 -23.60 -9.78
N SER A 86 9.40 -23.02 -10.57
CA SER A 86 8.02 -23.46 -10.75
C SER A 86 7.49 -23.01 -12.13
N SER A 87 6.60 -23.81 -12.72
CA SER A 87 5.88 -23.48 -13.96
C SER A 87 4.73 -22.50 -13.76
N ALA A 88 4.42 -22.10 -12.51
CA ALA A 88 3.40 -21.10 -12.24
C ALA A 88 3.76 -19.74 -12.84
N ASP A 89 2.79 -19.12 -13.52
CA ASP A 89 2.92 -17.80 -14.17
C ASP A 89 2.84 -16.62 -13.17
N THR A 90 2.33 -16.87 -11.95
CA THR A 90 2.24 -15.84 -10.92
C THR A 90 3.60 -15.56 -10.30
N ILE A 91 3.89 -14.29 -10.04
CA ILE A 91 5.19 -13.85 -9.49
C ILE A 91 5.37 -14.40 -8.08
N PHE A 92 4.44 -14.14 -7.16
CA PHE A 92 4.59 -14.51 -5.75
C PHE A 92 4.01 -15.90 -5.43
N LEU A 93 4.87 -16.79 -4.93
CA LEU A 93 4.53 -18.18 -4.63
C LEU A 93 4.70 -18.53 -3.14
N THR A 94 4.07 -19.60 -2.70
CA THR A 94 4.34 -20.22 -1.40
C THR A 94 5.79 -20.71 -1.33
N ILE A 95 6.37 -20.64 -0.12
CA ILE A 95 7.78 -21.03 0.12
C ILE A 95 7.96 -22.54 0.04
N ASN A 96 6.96 -23.31 0.48
CA ASN A 96 7.00 -24.77 0.50
C ASN A 96 6.22 -25.39 -0.66
N ALA A 97 6.67 -26.58 -1.08
CA ALA A 97 5.96 -27.39 -2.05
C ALA A 97 4.61 -27.89 -1.48
N PRO A 98 3.57 -28.05 -2.32
CA PRO A 98 3.52 -27.65 -3.73
C PRO A 98 3.50 -26.12 -3.89
N TYR A 99 4.36 -25.59 -4.77
CA TYR A 99 4.48 -24.15 -4.99
C TYR A 99 3.22 -23.61 -5.66
N ARG A 100 2.46 -22.80 -4.93
CA ARG A 100 1.19 -22.22 -5.37
C ARG A 100 1.23 -20.71 -5.24
N ARG A 101 0.33 -20.03 -5.95
CA ARG A 101 0.07 -18.61 -5.73
C ARG A 101 -0.24 -18.34 -4.25
N LEU A 102 0.31 -17.26 -3.70
CA LEU A 102 -0.05 -16.82 -2.34
C LEU A 102 -1.55 -16.49 -2.23
N HIS A 103 -2.12 -16.74 -1.05
CA HIS A 103 -3.45 -16.28 -0.70
C HIS A 103 -3.39 -14.88 -0.07
N SER A 104 -4.47 -14.11 -0.15
CA SER A 104 -4.54 -12.75 0.39
C SER A 104 -4.27 -12.69 1.90
N SER A 105 -4.61 -13.75 2.64
CA SER A 105 -4.29 -13.88 4.07
C SER A 105 -2.79 -13.96 4.34
N ASN A 106 -1.99 -14.56 3.44
CA ASN A 106 -0.53 -14.59 3.58
C ASN A 106 0.04 -13.16 3.56
N LEU A 107 -0.44 -12.31 2.66
CA LEU A 107 0.03 -10.92 2.55
C LEU A 107 -0.32 -10.11 3.80
N ASN A 108 -1.48 -10.36 4.42
CA ASN A 108 -1.82 -9.73 5.70
C ASN A 108 -0.84 -10.15 6.81
N ALA A 109 -0.48 -11.42 6.90
CA ALA A 109 0.51 -11.91 7.87
C ALA A 109 1.89 -11.28 7.63
N ILE A 110 2.33 -11.20 6.37
CA ILE A 110 3.59 -10.54 5.97
C ILE A 110 3.58 -9.07 6.41
N CYS A 111 2.49 -8.34 6.12
CA CYS A 111 2.35 -6.95 6.51
C CYS A 111 2.43 -6.78 8.04
N ILE A 112 1.75 -7.64 8.80
CA ILE A 112 1.80 -7.60 10.27
C ILE A 112 3.23 -7.83 10.77
N ALA A 113 3.95 -8.80 10.21
CA ALA A 113 5.34 -9.05 10.58
C ALA A 113 6.25 -7.84 10.34
N VAL A 114 6.11 -7.16 9.19
CA VAL A 114 6.86 -5.94 8.87
C VAL A 114 6.50 -4.79 9.83
N MET A 115 5.21 -4.61 10.14
CA MET A 115 4.76 -3.58 11.07
C MET A 115 5.31 -3.82 12.49
N ASN A 116 5.34 -5.07 12.95
CA ASN A 116 5.92 -5.45 14.23
C ASN A 116 7.43 -5.15 14.27
N LYS A 117 8.16 -5.48 13.20
CA LYS A 117 9.59 -5.13 13.05
C LYS A 117 9.83 -3.62 13.06
N ALA A 118 8.90 -2.84 12.51
CA ALA A 118 8.95 -1.37 12.52
C ALA A 118 8.53 -0.74 13.87
N GLY A 119 8.19 -1.56 14.87
CA GLY A 119 7.71 -1.07 16.17
C GLY A 119 6.39 -0.30 16.08
N ILE A 120 5.55 -0.63 15.10
CA ILE A 120 4.23 0.00 14.92
C ILE A 120 3.21 -0.79 15.75
N ARG A 121 2.53 -0.08 16.66
CA ARG A 121 1.52 -0.67 17.55
C ARG A 121 0.35 -1.20 16.73
N GLN A 122 -0.18 -2.35 17.14
CA GLN A 122 -1.32 -3.00 16.50
C GLN A 122 -2.42 -3.30 17.52
N ASN A 123 -3.07 -2.27 18.05
CA ASN A 123 -4.08 -2.45 19.10
C ASN A 123 -5.37 -3.06 18.55
N PRO A 124 -6.19 -3.72 19.38
CA PRO A 124 -7.53 -4.13 18.98
C PRO A 124 -8.35 -2.92 18.49
N GLY A 125 -9.01 -3.06 17.33
CA GLY A 125 -9.78 -1.97 16.70
C GLY A 125 -9.00 -1.12 15.69
N ASP A 126 -7.67 -1.12 15.73
CA ASP A 126 -6.86 -0.44 14.72
C ASP A 126 -7.03 -1.09 13.34
N ARG A 127 -6.92 -0.28 12.28
CA ARG A 127 -6.81 -0.82 10.92
C ARG A 127 -5.49 -1.60 10.84
N LYS A 128 -5.53 -2.83 10.32
CA LYS A 128 -4.34 -3.72 10.23
C LYS A 128 -4.18 -4.31 8.84
N GLY A 129 -2.98 -4.85 8.60
CA GLY A 129 -2.66 -5.60 7.39
C GLY A 129 -2.61 -4.74 6.13
N MET A 130 -2.82 -5.37 4.99
CA MET A 130 -2.57 -4.77 3.66
C MET A 130 -3.41 -3.52 3.37
N HIS A 131 -4.58 -3.39 4.01
CA HIS A 131 -5.43 -2.21 3.86
C HIS A 131 -4.78 -0.92 4.39
N LEU A 132 -3.80 -1.03 5.29
CA LEU A 132 -3.04 0.12 5.77
C LEU A 132 -2.26 0.80 4.65
N PHE A 133 -1.54 0.04 3.81
CA PHE A 133 -0.78 0.62 2.70
C PHE A 133 -1.66 1.36 1.71
N ARG A 134 -2.80 0.75 1.37
CA ARG A 134 -3.78 1.38 0.49
C ARG A 134 -4.37 2.66 1.09
N HIS A 135 -4.66 2.64 2.39
CA HIS A 135 -5.14 3.84 3.07
C HIS A 135 -4.09 4.93 3.11
N TYR A 136 -2.85 4.59 3.49
CA TYR A 136 -1.72 5.49 3.47
C TYR A 136 -1.53 6.15 2.10
N LEU A 137 -1.57 5.38 1.00
CA LEU A 137 -1.43 5.95 -0.33
C LEU A 137 -2.57 6.95 -0.63
N ALA A 138 -3.81 6.55 -0.38
CA ALA A 138 -4.98 7.39 -0.64
C ALA A 138 -4.93 8.69 0.16
N THR A 139 -4.63 8.63 1.45
CA THR A 139 -4.58 9.81 2.33
C THR A 139 -3.37 10.68 2.05
N SER A 140 -2.23 10.09 1.67
CA SER A 140 -1.05 10.85 1.24
C SER A 140 -1.36 11.64 -0.02
N LEU A 141 -1.95 11.01 -1.04
CA LEU A 141 -2.33 11.69 -2.28
C LEU A 141 -3.33 12.83 -2.02
N LEU A 142 -4.33 12.60 -1.16
CA LEU A 142 -5.26 13.65 -0.72
C LEU A 142 -4.54 14.82 -0.05
N SER A 143 -3.64 14.53 0.90
CA SER A 143 -2.87 15.56 1.62
C SER A 143 -1.92 16.37 0.72
N TYR A 144 -1.51 15.80 -0.42
CA TYR A 144 -0.72 16.50 -1.44
C TYR A 144 -1.60 17.25 -2.47
N GLY A 145 -2.92 17.32 -2.25
CA GLY A 145 -3.84 18.04 -3.13
C GLY A 145 -4.09 17.36 -4.47
N VAL A 146 -3.80 16.05 -4.59
CA VAL A 146 -4.05 15.31 -5.83
C VAL A 146 -5.55 15.21 -6.06
N GLU A 147 -5.98 15.51 -7.28
CA GLU A 147 -7.39 15.51 -7.61
C GLU A 147 -8.04 14.13 -7.42
N ARG A 148 -9.26 14.14 -6.87
CA ARG A 148 -10.02 12.92 -6.55
C ARG A 148 -10.15 11.93 -7.72
N PRO A 149 -10.38 12.35 -8.99
CA PRO A 149 -10.44 11.43 -10.11
C PRO A 149 -9.12 10.68 -10.35
N ILE A 150 -7.99 11.34 -10.14
CA ILE A 150 -6.66 10.73 -10.25
C ILE A 150 -6.47 9.71 -9.14
N ILE A 151 -6.78 10.06 -7.89
CA ILE A 151 -6.68 9.12 -6.76
C ILE A 151 -7.61 7.91 -6.97
N SER A 152 -8.84 8.15 -7.42
CA SER A 152 -9.81 7.10 -7.74
C SER A 152 -9.27 6.14 -8.81
N SER A 153 -8.66 6.69 -9.87
CA SER A 153 -8.07 5.92 -10.96
C SER A 153 -6.87 5.10 -10.49
N THR A 154 -5.93 5.71 -9.76
CA THR A 154 -4.75 5.05 -9.16
C THR A 154 -5.16 3.89 -8.25
N LEU A 155 -6.21 4.08 -7.45
CA LEU A 155 -6.73 3.05 -6.57
C LEU A 155 -7.57 1.99 -7.32
N GLY A 156 -7.98 2.25 -8.56
CA GLY A 156 -8.93 1.41 -9.29
C GLY A 156 -10.29 1.33 -8.57
N HIS A 157 -10.85 2.50 -8.26
CA HIS A 157 -12.22 2.68 -7.83
C HIS A 157 -13.10 2.97 -9.05
N GLN A 158 -14.23 2.28 -9.16
CA GLN A 158 -15.23 2.54 -10.21
C GLN A 158 -16.19 3.67 -9.85
N SER A 159 -16.29 4.02 -8.57
CA SER A 159 -17.17 5.10 -8.09
C SER A 159 -16.38 6.08 -7.22
N PRO A 160 -16.50 7.40 -7.45
CA PRO A 160 -15.88 8.43 -6.62
C PRO A 160 -16.27 8.34 -5.14
N VAL A 161 -17.47 7.81 -4.83
CA VAL A 161 -17.94 7.59 -3.45
C VAL A 161 -17.03 6.63 -2.69
N SER A 162 -16.31 5.75 -3.39
CA SER A 162 -15.32 4.84 -2.79
C SER A 162 -14.13 5.59 -2.18
N LEU A 163 -13.98 6.89 -2.46
CA LEU A 163 -12.97 7.73 -1.84
C LEU A 163 -13.43 8.32 -0.49
N ALA A 164 -14.73 8.31 -0.18
CA ALA A 164 -15.28 8.87 1.05
C ALA A 164 -14.61 8.36 2.35
N PRO A 165 -14.26 7.07 2.49
CA PRO A 165 -13.57 6.57 3.69
C PRO A 165 -12.17 7.14 3.93
N TYR A 166 -11.60 7.88 2.97
CA TYR A 166 -10.27 8.50 3.07
C TYR A 166 -10.37 10.01 3.38
N LEU A 167 -11.51 10.64 3.12
CA LEU A 167 -11.68 12.10 3.28
C LEU A 167 -11.55 12.54 4.75
N SER A 168 -12.01 11.72 5.70
CA SER A 168 -11.90 12.03 7.13
C SER A 168 -10.45 12.07 7.64
N ALA A 169 -9.50 11.55 6.86
CA ALA A 169 -8.08 11.55 7.21
C ALA A 169 -7.30 12.70 6.55
N ASP A 170 -7.94 13.49 5.69
CA ASP A 170 -7.35 14.66 5.06
C ASP A 170 -7.42 15.88 5.99
N PHE A 171 -6.64 15.82 7.07
CA PHE A 171 -6.69 16.80 8.14
C PHE A 171 -6.35 18.23 7.67
N VAL A 172 -5.53 18.37 6.63
CA VAL A 172 -5.13 19.67 6.06
C VAL A 172 -6.36 20.36 5.48
N HIS A 173 -7.07 19.73 4.54
CA HIS A 173 -8.26 20.32 3.95
C HIS A 173 -9.47 20.34 4.91
N LEU A 174 -9.54 19.40 5.88
CA LEU A 174 -10.57 19.46 6.92
C LEU A 174 -10.45 20.72 7.80
N LYS A 175 -9.23 21.22 8.04
CA LYS A 175 -9.03 22.48 8.76
C LYS A 175 -9.58 23.68 8.00
N GLU A 176 -9.53 23.66 6.67
CA GLU A 176 -10.06 24.73 5.83
C GLU A 176 -11.60 24.80 5.91
N CYS A 177 -12.24 23.66 6.16
CA CYS A 177 -13.69 23.56 6.36
C CYS A 177 -14.13 23.86 7.80
N ALA A 178 -13.20 24.13 8.73
CA ALA A 178 -13.55 24.39 10.11
C ALA A 178 -14.32 25.72 10.24
N LEU A 179 -15.41 25.69 11.00
CA LEU A 179 -16.15 26.91 11.33
C LEU A 179 -15.27 27.83 12.18
N SER A 180 -15.32 29.14 11.89
CA SER A 180 -14.67 30.12 12.75
C SER A 180 -15.24 30.03 14.18
N ILE A 181 -14.33 30.03 15.16
CA ILE A 181 -14.65 30.11 16.57
C ILE A 181 -14.63 31.55 17.10
N ASP A 182 -14.52 32.57 16.24
CA ASP A 182 -14.43 33.98 16.64
C ASP A 182 -15.63 34.43 17.50
N ARG A 183 -16.78 33.77 17.33
CA ARG A 183 -18.00 34.02 18.13
C ARG A 183 -17.94 33.43 19.55
N PHE A 184 -16.93 32.61 19.85
CA PHE A 184 -16.72 31.93 21.13
C PHE A 184 -15.33 32.30 21.68
N PRO A 185 -15.17 33.51 22.24
CA PRO A 185 -13.87 33.98 22.71
C PRO A 185 -13.34 33.07 23.81
N VAL A 186 -12.18 32.44 23.54
CA VAL A 186 -11.47 31.62 24.52
C VAL A 186 -10.72 32.55 25.48
N ARG A 187 -10.85 32.35 26.80
CA ARG A 187 -10.08 33.12 27.79
C ARG A 187 -8.58 32.90 27.57
N LYS A 188 -7.78 33.97 27.72
CA LYS A 188 -6.33 33.94 27.49
C LYS A 188 -5.59 32.87 28.31
N GLU A 189 -6.16 32.45 29.45
CA GLU A 189 -5.57 31.42 30.32
C GLU A 189 -5.56 30.00 29.70
N VAL A 190 -6.36 29.73 28.66
CA VAL A 190 -6.55 28.35 28.15
C VAL A 190 -5.43 27.89 27.20
N PHE A 191 -4.69 28.81 26.59
CA PHE A 191 -3.59 28.51 25.66
C PHE A 191 -2.20 28.76 26.25
N GLN A 192 -2.09 29.02 27.56
CA GLN A 192 -0.81 29.02 28.26
C GLN A 192 -0.40 27.57 28.55
N LEU A 193 0.29 26.94 27.60
CA LEU A 193 1.06 25.71 27.78
C LEU A 193 2.48 25.94 27.26
#